data_AF-A0A940FTY9-F1
#
_entry.id   AF-A0A940FTY9-F1
#
_cell.length_a   1.000
_cell.length_b   1.000
_cell.length_c   1.000
_cell.angle_alpha   90.00
_cell.angle_beta   90.00
_cell.angle_gamma   90.00
#
_symmetry.space_group_name_H-M   'P 1'
#
loop_
_entity.id
_entity.type
_entity.pdbx_description
1 polymer ?
#
loop_
_entity_poly.entity_id
_entity_poly.type
_entity_poly.pdbx_seq_one_letter_code
_entity_poly.pdbx_strand_id
1 'polypeptide(L)' 'MLTEEELKVIDDWRFQRRMPTRAAAVRELLKRGLAADGFLEAGAGEKSQDFSVVTAKGSDVSGDGAPN' A
#
# COMPACT_ATOMS: atom_id res chain seq x y z
N MET A 1 0.98 -8.69 12.08
CA MET A 1 0.66 -7.88 13.28
C MET A 1 1.84 -6.95 13.52
N LEU A 2 1.61 -5.68 13.89
CA LEU A 2 2.71 -4.76 14.21
C LEU A 2 3.39 -5.16 15.52
N THR A 3 4.70 -4.98 15.58
CA THR A 3 5.54 -5.12 16.77
C THR A 3 5.35 -3.94 17.73
N GLU A 4 5.80 -4.08 18.98
CA GLU A 4 5.74 -3.00 19.97
C GLU A 4 6.59 -1.79 19.58
N GLU A 5 7.74 -2.04 18.95
CA GLU A 5 8.66 -1.01 18.46
C GLU A 5 8.01 -0.18 17.35
N GLU A 6 7.36 -0.84 16.39
CA GLU A 6 6.62 -0.14 15.33
C GLU A 6 5.44 0.68 15.90
N LEU A 7 4.72 0.15 16.90
CA LEU A 7 3.66 0.89 17.57
C LEU A 7 4.17 2.15 18.27
N LYS A 8 5.34 2.08 18.91
CA LYS A 8 5.99 3.23 19.56
C LYS A 8 6.32 4.31 18.54
N VAL A 9 6.89 3.95 17.39
CA VAL A 9 7.23 4.91 16.32
C VAL A 9 5.97 5.62 15.81
N ILE A 10 4.87 4.89 15.63
CA ILE A 10 3.58 5.48 15.20
C ILE A 10 3.04 6.44 16.27
N ASP A 11 3.14 6.09 17.55
CA ASP A 11 2.67 6.95 18.64
C ASP A 11 3.52 8.21 18.80
N ASP A 12 4.85 8.12 18.69
CA ASP A 12 5.75 9.28 18.75
C ASP A 12 5.42 10.27 17.62
N TRP A 13 5.24 9.75 16.41
CA TRP A 13 4.84 10.55 15.25
C TRP A 13 3.44 11.17 15.41
N ARG A 14 2.50 10.43 16.00
CA ARG A 14 1.16 10.94 16.35
C ARG A 14 1.25 12.15 17.26
N PHE A 15 2.08 12.08 18.31
CA PHE A 15 2.25 13.19 19.26
C PHE A 15 2.92 14.39 18.62
N GLN A 16 3.97 14.18 17.82
CA GLN A 16 4.64 15.26 17.08
C GLN A 16 3.66 16.03 16.17
N ARG A 17 2.70 15.32 15.57
CA ARG A 17 1.68 15.90 14.68
C ARG A 17 0.38 16.27 15.37
N ARG A 18 0.33 16.19 16.71
CA ARG A 18 -0.84 16.51 17.52
C ARG A 18 -2.11 15.77 17.08
N MET A 19 -1.96 14.52 16.67
CA MET A 19 -3.08 13.70 16.23
C MET A 19 -3.78 13.04 17.43
N PRO A 20 -5.13 13.04 17.47
CA PRO A 20 -5.87 12.62 18.66
C PRO A 20 -5.88 11.09 18.87
N THR A 21 -5.84 10.29 17.80
CA THR A 21 -5.94 8.82 17.89
C THR A 21 -4.89 8.12 17.04
N ARG A 22 -4.52 6.89 17.43
CA ARG A 22 -3.60 6.06 16.65
C ARG A 22 -4.16 5.74 15.26
N ALA A 23 -5.46 5.49 15.16
CA ALA A 23 -6.12 5.29 13.87
C ALA A 23 -6.02 6.51 12.95
N ALA A 24 -6.09 7.74 13.49
CA ALA A 24 -5.86 8.95 12.69
C ALA A 24 -4.42 9.01 12.16
N ALA A 25 -3.43 8.64 12.97
CA ALA A 25 -2.05 8.57 12.55
C ALA A 25 -1.82 7.54 11.43
N VAL A 26 -2.37 6.33 11.59
CA VAL A 26 -2.29 5.28 10.56
C VAL A 26 -2.93 5.74 9.25
N ARG A 27 -4.12 6.36 9.29
CA ARG A 27 -4.77 6.90 8.08
C ARG A 27 -3.91 7.95 7.38
N GLU A 28 -3.28 8.83 8.14
CA GLU A 28 -2.42 9.87 7.58
C GLU A 28 -1.12 9.29 6.98
N LEU A 29 -0.56 8.25 7.59
CA LEU A 29 0.58 7.51 7.02
C LEU A 29 0.19 6.84 5.70
N LEU A 30 -0.96 6.15 5.67
CA LEU A 30 -1.47 5.51 4.45
C LEU A 30 -1.72 6.54 3.35
N LYS A 31 -2.41 7.66 3.67
CA LYS A 31 -2.67 8.74 2.71
C LYS A 31 -1.37 9.30 2.12
N ARG A 32 -0.34 9.48 2.93
CA ARG A 32 0.97 9.97 2.48
C ARG A 32 1.75 8.94 1.69
N GLY A 33 1.69 7.67 2.08
CA GLY A 33 2.30 6.57 1.31
C GLY A 33 1.68 6.47 -0.08
N LEU A 34 0.35 6.46 -0.16
CA LEU A 34 -0.38 6.45 -1.44
C LEU A 34 -0.04 7.67 -2.31
N ALA A 35 0.02 8.86 -1.72
CA ALA A 35 0.41 10.07 -2.46
C ALA A 35 1.90 10.08 -2.86
N ALA A 36 2.79 9.46 -2.08
CA ALA A 36 4.23 9.42 -2.34
C ALA A 36 4.62 8.42 -3.43
N ASP A 37 3.94 7.27 -3.49
CA ASP A 37 4.17 6.24 -4.51
C ASP A 37 3.54 6.60 -5.86
N GLY A 38 2.90 7.77 -5.97
CA GLY A 38 2.13 8.13 -7.15
C GLY A 38 1.02 7.10 -7.41
N PHE A 39 0.44 6.53 -6.35
CA PHE A 39 -0.78 5.75 -6.44
C PHE A 39 -1.89 6.73 -6.84
N LEU A 40 -1.98 6.92 -8.15
CA LEU A 40 -2.90 7.84 -8.80
C LEU A 40 -4.30 7.51 -8.30
N GLU A 41 -5.06 8.56 -7.99
CA GLU A 41 -6.49 8.47 -7.81
C GLU A 41 -7.04 7.60 -8.94
N ALA A 42 -7.50 6.40 -8.60
CA ALA A 42 -8.26 5.60 -9.52
C ALA A 42 -9.45 6.47 -9.93
N GLY A 43 -9.48 6.92 -11.19
CA GLY A 43 -10.52 7.85 -11.65
C GLY A 43 -11.89 7.29 -11.29
N ALA A 44 -12.82 8.12 -10.81
CA ALA A 44 -14.13 7.65 -10.37
C ALA A 44 -14.78 6.75 -11.44
N GLY A 45 -14.85 5.43 -11.17
CA GLY A 45 -15.29 4.42 -12.15
C GLY A 45 -14.27 3.31 -12.43
N GLU A 46 -13.03 3.42 -11.96
CA GLU A 46 -12.04 2.35 -12.09
C GLU A 46 -12.36 1.16 -11.18
N LYS A 47 -12.23 -0.05 -11.73
CA LYS A 47 -12.63 -1.28 -11.07
C LYS A 47 -11.56 -1.67 -10.06
N SER A 48 -11.99 -2.06 -8.86
CA SER A 48 -11.10 -2.52 -7.79
C SER A 48 -10.28 -3.78 -8.14
N GLN A 49 -10.57 -4.44 -9.28
CA GLN A 49 -9.81 -5.57 -9.79
C GLN A 49 -8.50 -5.18 -10.47
N ASP A 50 -8.34 -3.91 -10.88
CA ASP A 50 -7.15 -3.44 -11.58
C ASP A 50 -5.98 -3.11 -10.62
N PHE A 51 -6.27 -3.00 -9.31
CA PHE A 51 -5.24 -2.84 -8.28
C PHE A 51 -4.87 -4.19 -7.66
N SER A 52 -3.79 -4.81 -8.17
CA SER A 52 -3.19 -6.01 -7.57
C SER A 52 -1.96 -5.65 -6.73
N VAL A 53 -1.89 -6.16 -5.50
CA VAL A 53 -0.77 -5.94 -4.55
C VAL A 53 0.32 -7.00 -4.69
N VAL A 54 0.18 -7.95 -5.62
CA VAL A 54 1.16 -9.01 -5.86
C VAL A 54 1.79 -8.81 -7.24
N THR A 55 2.87 -8.01 -7.31
CA THR A 55 3.80 -8.13 -8.43
C THR A 55 4.62 -9.40 -8.20
N ALA A 56 4.13 -10.53 -8.69
CA ALA A 56 4.94 -11.73 -8.83
C ALA A 56 5.98 -11.47 -9.94
N LYS A 57 7.11 -10.88 -9.57
CA LYS A 57 8.31 -10.87 -10.39
C LYS A 57 8.88 -12.30 -10.40
N GLY A 58 8.84 -12.94 -11.56
CA GLY A 58 9.66 -14.10 -11.88
C GLY A 58 8.88 -15.41 -12.04
N SER A 59 8.50 -15.72 -13.27
CA SER A 59 8.69 -17.06 -13.83
C SER A 59 8.68 -16.96 -15.35
N ASP A 60 9.89 -16.82 -15.89
CA ASP A 60 10.23 -17.44 -17.16
C ASP A 60 9.76 -18.90 -17.17
N VAL A 61 8.79 -19.23 -18.01
CA VAL A 61 8.70 -20.53 -18.66
C VAL A 61 8.39 -20.26 -20.12
N SER A 62 9.45 -20.34 -20.94
CA SER A 62 9.33 -20.71 -22.34
C SER A 62 8.76 -22.11 -22.42
N GLY A 63 7.71 -22.30 -23.21
CA GLY A 63 7.07 -23.59 -23.43
C GLY A 63 6.30 -23.58 -24.76
N ASP A 64 7.00 -24.06 -25.78
CA ASP A 64 6.62 -24.27 -27.17
C ASP A 64 5.29 -25.04 -27.38
N GLY A 65 4.56 -24.76 -28.47
CA GLY A 65 3.38 -25.54 -28.89
C GLY A 65 2.56 -24.93 -30.04
N ALA A 66 2.82 -25.39 -31.26
CA ALA A 66 2.34 -24.93 -32.57
C ALA A 66 0.80 -24.91 -32.81
N PRO A 67 0.31 -24.13 -33.80
CA PRO A 67 -1.12 -24.05 -34.14
C PRO A 67 -1.59 -25.19 -35.07
N ASN A 68 -2.88 -25.53 -34.97
CA ASN A 68 -3.65 -26.22 -36.01
C ASN A 68 -4.88 -25.37 -36.34
#